data_AF-A0A7L4PMV4-F1
#
_entry.id   AF-A0A7L4PMV4-F1
#
_cell.length_a   1.000
_cell.length_b   1.000
_cell.length_c   1.000
_cell.angle_alpha   90.00
_cell.angle_beta   90.00
_cell.angle_gamma   90.00
#
_symmetry.space_group_name_H-M   'P 1'
#
loop_
_entity.id
_entity.type
_entity.pdbx_description
1 polymer ?
#
loop_
_entity_poly.entity_id
_entity_poly.type
_entity_poly.pdbx_seq_one_letter_code
_entity_poly.pdbx_strand_id
1 'polypeptide(L)'
;MYICVNLNGIYLLDNKGIINDFEPFSKGIKPSVKSIMKLEKGKVPFELKKIMERNPDLSFSSEYELKDKTKFQFIFPNDFGVLFRENYAKSIEKAQIH
;
A
#
# COMPACT_ATOMS: atom_id res chain seq x y z
N MET A 1 7.14 -3.80 6.81
CA MET A 1 6.34 -2.60 6.47
C MET A 1 5.00 -3.04 5.89
N TYR A 2 3.94 -2.26 6.04
CA TYR A 2 2.58 -2.69 5.69
C TYR A 2 2.08 -1.97 4.43
N ILE A 3 1.60 -2.73 3.44
CA ILE A 3 0.94 -2.20 2.26
C ILE A 3 -0.52 -1.96 2.60
N CYS A 4 -0.97 -0.72 2.41
CA CYS A 4 -2.36 -0.32 2.54
C CYS A 4 -2.84 0.31 1.24
N VAL A 5 -3.87 -0.27 0.63
CA VAL A 5 -4.46 0.25 -0.62
C VAL A 5 -5.70 1.07 -0.27
N ASN A 6 -5.81 2.26 -0.87
CA ASN A 6 -6.97 3.14 -0.72
C ASN A 6 -7.37 3.71 -2.09
N LEU A 7 -8.49 4.43 -2.17
CA LEU A 7 -9.08 4.94 -3.42
C LEU A 7 -8.12 5.79 -4.27
N ASN A 8 -7.19 6.50 -3.62
CA ASN A 8 -6.27 7.41 -4.28
C ASN A 8 -4.88 6.82 -4.56
N GLY A 9 -4.55 5.64 -4.04
CA GLY A 9 -3.23 5.04 -4.27
C GLY A 9 -2.85 3.97 -3.26
N ILE A 10 -1.54 3.71 -3.19
CA ILE A 10 -0.95 2.69 -2.31
C ILE A 10 -0.05 3.39 -1.29
N TYR A 11 -0.27 3.08 -0.02
CA TYR A 11 0.50 3.57 1.12
C TYR A 11 1.40 2.46 1.64
N LEU A 12 2.59 2.88 2.07
CA LEU A 12 3.49 2.09 2.88
C LEU A 12 3.43 2.61 4.32
N LEU A 13 2.97 1.76 5.23
CA LEU A 13 2.79 2.09 6.63
C LEU A 13 3.83 1.38 7.51
N ASP A 14 4.17 2.00 8.64
CA ASP A 14 4.90 1.33 9.71
C ASP A 14 3.97 0.53 10.65
N ASN A 15 4.53 -0.05 11.71
CA ASN A 15 3.80 -0.78 12.75
C ASN A 15 3.03 0.13 13.74
N LYS A 16 2.85 1.41 13.42
CA LYS A 16 2.02 2.37 14.16
C LYS A 16 0.95 2.98 13.25
N GLY A 17 0.84 2.52 12.00
CA GLY A 17 -0.07 3.09 11.00
C GLY A 17 0.37 4.45 10.47
N ILE A 18 1.64 4.84 10.67
CA ILE A 18 2.22 6.09 10.15
C ILE A 18 2.65 5.86 8.70
N ILE A 19 2.40 6.84 7.84
CA ILE A 19 2.78 6.80 6.42
C ILE A 19 4.29 7.04 6.30
N ASN A 20 4.99 6.07 5.70
CA ASN A 20 6.42 6.18 5.36
C ASN A 20 6.65 6.38 3.86
N ASP A 21 5.73 5.92 3.00
CA ASP A 21 5.79 6.15 1.55
C ASP A 21 4.37 6.10 0.96
N PHE A 22 4.19 6.73 -0.19
CA PHE A 22 2.94 6.78 -0.93
C PHE A 22 3.19 6.85 -2.44
N GLU A 23 2.40 6.10 -3.21
CA GLU A 23 2.33 6.28 -4.66
C GLU A 23 0.87 6.40 -5.09
N PRO A 24 0.48 7.54 -5.71
CA PRO A 24 -0.87 7.75 -6.17
C PRO A 24 -1.17 6.88 -7.39
N PHE A 25 -2.43 6.48 -7.55
CA PHE A 25 -2.89 5.95 -8.82
C PHE A 25 -2.83 7.02 -9.91
N SER A 26 -2.58 6.59 -11.14
CA SER A 26 -2.70 7.48 -12.31
C SER A 26 -4.10 8.09 -12.37
N LYS A 27 -4.22 9.36 -12.78
CA LYS A 27 -5.51 10.09 -12.80
C LYS A 27 -6.60 9.30 -13.54
N GLY A 28 -7.74 9.14 -12.85
CA GLY A 28 -8.95 8.50 -13.38
C GLY A 28 -9.27 7.15 -12.74
N ILE A 29 -10.54 6.77 -12.77
CA ILE A 29 -11.06 5.56 -12.10
C ILE A 29 -10.51 4.27 -12.76
N LYS A 30 -10.41 4.25 -14.10
CA LYS A 30 -9.98 3.06 -14.86
C LYS A 30 -8.57 2.58 -14.46
N PRO A 31 -7.55 3.45 -14.37
CA PRO A 31 -6.24 3.06 -13.83
C PRO A 31 -6.29 2.45 -12.42
N SER A 32 -6.97 3.09 -11.47
CA SER A 32 -7.07 2.59 -10.08
C SER A 32 -7.67 1.18 -10.03
N VAL A 33 -8.78 0.96 -10.75
CA VAL A 33 -9.43 -0.36 -10.83
C VAL A 33 -8.49 -1.40 -11.43
N LYS A 34 -7.75 -1.06 -12.49
CA LYS A 34 -6.77 -1.98 -13.10
C LYS A 34 -5.65 -2.36 -12.12
N SER A 35 -5.16 -1.43 -11.31
CA SER A 35 -4.12 -1.71 -10.32
C SER A 35 -4.64 -2.59 -9.18
N ILE A 36 -5.85 -2.33 -8.68
CA ILE A 36 -6.50 -3.19 -7.68
C ILE A 36 -6.71 -4.60 -8.24
N MET A 37 -7.25 -4.74 -9.46
CA MET A 37 -7.41 -6.04 -10.11
C MET A 37 -6.10 -6.82 -10.30
N LYS A 38 -4.95 -6.14 -10.41
CA LYS A 38 -3.65 -6.82 -10.46
C LYS A 38 -3.32 -7.43 -9.10
N LEU A 39 -3.51 -6.69 -8.02
CA LEU A 39 -3.28 -7.15 -6.65
C LEU A 39 -4.15 -8.38 -6.32
N GLU A 40 -5.44 -8.33 -6.66
CA GLU A 40 -6.37 -9.46 -6.52
C GLU A 40 -5.93 -10.72 -7.29
N LYS A 41 -5.13 -10.54 -8.35
CA LYS A 41 -4.56 -11.64 -9.15
C LYS A 41 -3.15 -12.03 -8.70
N GLY A 42 -2.72 -11.56 -7.53
CA GLY A 42 -1.39 -11.76 -6.95
C GLY A 42 -0.26 -11.07 -7.72
N LYS A 43 -0.57 -10.08 -8.56
CA LYS A 43 0.40 -9.33 -9.37
C LYS A 43 0.70 -7.98 -8.76
N VAL A 44 1.96 -7.58 -8.81
CA VAL A 44 2.42 -6.27 -8.36
C VAL A 44 2.02 -5.20 -9.39
N PRO A 45 1.17 -4.20 -9.05
CA PRO A 45 0.87 -3.07 -9.91
C PRO A 45 2.05 -2.10 -10.01
N PHE A 46 1.96 -1.15 -10.93
CA PHE A 46 3.02 -0.17 -11.17
C PHE A 46 3.32 0.68 -9.93
N GLU A 47 2.28 1.07 -9.21
CA GLU A 47 2.39 1.92 -8.03
C GLU A 47 3.16 1.22 -6.90
N LEU A 48 2.85 -0.06 -6.67
CA LEU A 48 3.56 -0.87 -5.69
C LEU A 48 5.01 -1.14 -6.12
N LYS A 49 5.25 -1.34 -7.43
CA LYS A 49 6.62 -1.51 -7.96
C LYS A 49 7.50 -0.31 -7.63
N LYS A 50 6.98 0.91 -7.79
CA LYS A 50 7.70 2.14 -7.43
C LYS A 50 8.03 2.23 -5.94
N ILE A 51 7.08 1.88 -5.07
CA ILE A 51 7.33 1.83 -3.62
C ILE A 51 8.45 0.81 -3.33
N MET A 52 8.43 -0.36 -3.97
CA MET A 52 9.50 -1.36 -3.79
C MET A 52 10.86 -0.87 -4.29
N GLU A 53 10.90 -0.12 -5.41
CA GLU A 53 12.13 0.45 -5.96
C GLU A 53 12.73 1.52 -5.04
N ARG A 54 11.88 2.32 -4.36
CA ARG A 54 12.32 3.28 -3.33
C ARG A 54 12.73 2.62 -2.02
N ASN A 55 12.27 1.39 -1.77
CA ASN A 55 12.48 0.65 -0.52
C ASN A 55 13.05 -0.77 -0.80
N PRO A 56 14.24 -0.87 -1.42
CA PRO A 56 14.75 -2.14 -1.98
C PRO A 56 15.05 -3.19 -0.91
N ASP A 57 15.42 -2.79 0.30
CA ASP A 57 15.83 -3.72 1.38
C ASP A 57 14.70 -4.12 2.32
N LEU A 58 13.48 -3.62 2.09
CA LEU A 58 12.34 -3.92 2.94
C LEU A 58 11.55 -5.14 2.48
N SER A 59 11.03 -5.87 3.45
CA SER A 59 9.95 -6.85 3.30
C SER A 59 8.61 -6.21 3.65
N PHE A 60 7.57 -6.67 2.96
CA PHE A 60 6.25 -6.07 2.97
C PHE A 60 5.20 -7.06 3.47
N SER A 61 4.25 -6.57 4.26
CA SER A 61 3.04 -7.28 4.63
C SER A 61 1.88 -6.72 3.80
N SER A 62 1.06 -7.58 3.22
CA SER A 62 0.03 -7.21 2.25
C SER A 62 -1.30 -7.90 2.57
N GLU A 63 -2.40 -7.14 2.45
CA GLU A 63 -3.78 -7.69 2.49
C GLU A 63 -4.14 -8.47 1.21
N TYR A 64 -3.24 -8.51 0.22
CA TYR A 64 -3.37 -9.27 -1.02
C TYR A 64 -2.31 -10.36 -1.07
N GLU A 65 -2.70 -11.58 -1.47
CA GLU A 65 -1.76 -12.70 -1.64
C GLU A 65 -0.94 -12.50 -2.92
N LEU A 66 0.25 -11.89 -2.79
CA LEU A 66 1.16 -11.65 -3.90
C LEU A 66 2.05 -12.87 -4.16
N LYS A 67 2.41 -13.07 -5.43
CA LYS A 67 3.17 -14.26 -5.86
C LYS A 67 4.59 -14.34 -5.29
N ASP A 68 5.23 -13.20 -5.03
CA ASP A 68 6.59 -13.17 -4.49
C ASP A 68 6.57 -13.30 -2.96
N LYS A 69 6.54 -14.55 -2.48
CA LYS A 69 6.48 -14.86 -1.04
C LYS A 69 7.77 -14.53 -0.28
N THR A 70 8.86 -14.17 -0.96
CA THR A 70 10.12 -13.78 -0.30
C THR A 70 10.09 -12.32 0.14
N LYS A 71 9.48 -11.46 -0.68
CA LYS A 71 9.25 -10.04 -0.39
C LYS A 71 7.95 -9.78 0.36
N PHE A 72 6.93 -10.61 0.15
CA PHE A 72 5.58 -10.36 0.65
C PHE A 72 5.10 -11.43 1.62
N GLN A 73 4.61 -10.98 2.77
CA GLN A 73 3.83 -11.78 3.70
C GLN A 73 2.35 -11.41 3.56
N PHE A 74 1.50 -12.40 3.29
CA PHE A 74 0.05 -12.20 3.30
C PHE A 74 -0.46 -12.08 4.73
N ILE A 75 -1.18 -11.00 5.04
CA ILE A 75 -1.79 -10.74 6.35
C ILE A 75 -3.18 -10.13 6.11
N PHE A 76 -4.23 -10.84 6.51
CA PHE A 76 -5.60 -10.36 6.45
C PHE A 76 -6.39 -10.76 7.72
N PRO A 77 -7.01 -9.81 8.44
CA PRO A 77 -6.94 -8.36 8.20
C PRO A 77 -5.56 -7.78 8.54
N ASN A 78 -5.21 -6.64 7.94
CA ASN A 78 -4.03 -5.87 8.35
C ASN A 78 -4.46 -4.80 9.34
N ASP A 79 -4.20 -5.03 10.64
CA ASP A 79 -4.59 -4.13 11.74
C ASP A 79 -4.08 -2.70 11.55
N PHE A 80 -2.89 -2.52 10.98
CA PHE A 80 -2.33 -1.19 10.72
C PHE A 80 -3.02 -0.50 9.54
N GLY A 81 -3.44 -1.28 8.54
CA GLY A 81 -4.30 -0.79 7.46
C GLY A 81 -5.67 -0.37 7.98
N VAL A 82 -6.26 -1.13 8.90
CA VAL A 82 -7.51 -0.77 9.59
C VAL A 82 -7.34 0.54 10.36
N LEU A 83 -6.35 0.62 11.24
CA LEU A 83 -6.06 1.82 12.04
C LEU A 83 -5.84 3.06 11.18
N PHE A 84 -5.13 2.92 10.07
CA PHE A 84 -4.90 4.00 9.11
C PHE A 84 -6.21 4.49 8.48
N ARG A 85 -7.08 3.57 8.03
CA ARG A 85 -8.38 3.93 7.43
C ARG A 85 -9.31 4.60 8.43
N GLU A 86 -9.33 4.16 9.69
CA GLU A 86 -10.11 4.77 10.76
C GLU A 86 -9.63 6.19 11.10
N ASN A 87 -8.32 6.44 11.02
CA ASN A 87 -7.71 7.73 11.35
C ASN A 87 -7.30 8.55 10.13
N TYR A 88 -7.81 8.22 8.94
CA TYR A 88 -7.26 8.67 7.65
C TYR A 88 -7.00 10.18 7.59
N ALA A 89 -7.97 11.02 7.97
CA ALA A 89 -7.82 12.47 7.95
C ALA A 89 -6.65 12.96 8.82
N LYS A 90 -6.53 12.44 10.06
CA LYS A 90 -5.45 12.78 11.00
C LYS A 90 -4.10 12.25 10.52
N SER A 91 -4.08 11.07 9.89
CA SER A 91 -2.87 10.44 9.38
C SER A 91 -2.30 11.23 8.21
N ILE A 92 -3.14 11.74 7.30
CA ILE A 92 -2.72 12.57 6.17
C ILE A 92 -2.19 13.93 6.64
N GLU A 93 -2.84 14.58 7.63
CA GLU A 93 -2.36 15.84 8.20
C GLU A 93 -0.99 15.71 8.88
N LYS A 94 -0.75 14.59 9.59
CA LYS A 94 0.54 14.32 10.25
C LYS A 94 1.65 13.92 9.28
N ALA A 95 1.31 13.33 8.13
CA ALA A 95 2.29 12.77 7.22
C ALA A 95 3.17 13.81 6.51
N GLN A 96 2.94 15.13 6.70
CA GLN A 96 3.69 16.21 6.04
C GLN A 96 4.05 15.86 4.59
N ILE A 97 3.06 15.42 3.82
CA ILE A 97 3.24 15.20 2.38
C ILE A 97 3.38 16.60 1.77
N HIS A 98 4.61 17.09 1.70
CA HIS A 98 5.02 18.32 0.98
C HIS A 98 5.17 18.03 -0.51
#